data_AF-F2F0V6-F1
#
_entry.id   AF-F2F0V6-F1
#
_cell.length_a   1.000
_cell.length_b   1.000
_cell.length_c   1.000
_cell.angle_alpha   90.00
_cell.angle_beta   90.00
_cell.angle_gamma   90.00
#
_symmetry.space_group_name_H-M   'P 1'
#
loop_
_entity.id
_entity.type
_entity.pdbx_description
1 polymer ?
#
loop_
_entity_poly.entity_id
_entity_poly.type
_entity_poly.pdbx_seq_one_letter_code
_entity_poly.pdbx_strand_id
1 'polypeptide(L)'
;MILLTTALIITIYSLQQLWVSHSVISTTETLLFLCNISSGLLLVFAATYNIKISRALSHSPTDNEDTFFDFFERKYYRIPNSIITALVIAFISTVIGFIFLREEHPQLVLTSFIIGIVSLLLSMSDSKMTSIIFPNYSPPVPNTKEPVLDSLNIYDDGQKYVLLKSLYKLYFLIIFLLVLLIFGLMYYSVLSGNNQTVSIIGIGVILLISLTIFTSSLKPQKTIKK
;
A
#
# COMPACT_ATOMS: atom_id res chain seq x y z
N MET A 1 -2.99 18.95 4.82
CA MET A 1 -2.08 19.41 5.90
C MET A 1 -2.08 18.45 7.08
N ILE A 2 -3.23 18.10 7.66
CA ILE A 2 -3.39 17.17 8.81
C ILE A 2 -2.69 15.81 8.60
N LEU A 3 -2.66 15.33 7.36
CA LEU A 3 -2.08 14.04 6.96
C LEU A 3 -0.55 14.02 6.99
N LEU A 4 0.07 15.13 6.58
CA LEU A 4 1.53 15.29 6.64
C LEU A 4 1.98 15.45 8.09
N THR A 5 1.22 16.19 8.89
CA THR A 5 1.53 16.40 10.31
C THR A 5 1.40 15.10 11.10
N THR A 6 0.39 14.28 10.85
CA THR A 6 0.24 12.97 11.50
C THR A 6 1.36 12.01 11.12
N ALA A 7 1.69 11.88 9.83
CA ALA A 7 2.81 11.04 9.39
C ALA A 7 4.17 11.50 9.95
N LEU A 8 4.41 12.82 10.01
CA LEU A 8 5.63 13.37 10.61
C LEU A 8 5.71 13.11 12.11
N ILE A 9 4.63 13.33 12.87
CA ILE A 9 4.60 13.06 14.31
C ILE A 9 4.92 11.60 14.60
N ILE A 10 4.31 10.67 13.86
CA ILE A 10 4.55 9.24 14.04
C ILE A 10 6.00 8.86 13.71
N THR A 11 6.57 9.45 12.66
CA THR A 11 7.97 9.20 12.26
C THR A 11 8.95 9.76 13.29
N ILE A 12 8.71 10.97 13.79
CA ILE A 12 9.53 11.62 14.81
C ILE A 12 9.46 10.84 16.13
N TYR A 13 8.26 10.39 16.54
CA TYR A 13 8.08 9.56 17.73
C TYR A 13 8.86 8.24 17.63
N SER A 14 8.79 7.58 16.48
CA SER A 14 9.54 6.33 16.22
C SER A 14 11.06 6.57 16.30
N LEU A 15 11.54 7.72 15.81
CA LEU A 15 12.95 8.11 15.87
C LEU A 15 13.40 8.42 17.30
N GLN A 16 12.54 9.09 18.08
CA GLN A 16 12.82 9.44 19.48
C GLN A 16 12.96 8.19 20.35
N GLN A 17 12.06 7.21 20.20
CA GLN A 17 12.17 5.95 20.95
C GLN A 17 13.47 5.19 20.64
N LEU A 18 13.93 5.20 19.38
CA LEU A 18 15.21 4.57 19.00
C LEU A 18 16.42 5.23 19.69
N TRP A 19 16.37 6.56 19.86
CA TRP A 19 17.43 7.30 20.52
C TRP A 19 17.45 7.09 22.04
N VAL A 20 16.27 7.00 22.67
CA VAL A 20 16.13 6.78 24.12
C VAL A 20 16.55 5.35 24.53
N SER A 21 16.41 4.36 23.65
CA SER A 21 16.66 2.95 23.95
C SER A 21 18.12 2.50 23.84
N HIS A 22 19.10 3.42 23.74
CA HIS A 22 20.46 3.15 23.27
C HIS A 22 21.35 2.23 24.13
N SER A 23 20.86 1.67 25.24
CA SER A 23 21.72 0.96 26.21
C SER A 23 21.80 -0.57 26.04
N VAL A 24 20.77 -1.30 25.59
CA VAL A 24 20.86 -2.72 25.18
C VAL A 24 19.61 -3.05 24.33
N ILE A 25 19.69 -2.91 23.00
CA ILE A 25 18.54 -3.16 22.10
C ILE A 25 18.66 -4.57 21.53
N SER A 26 17.60 -5.38 21.63
CA SER A 26 17.57 -6.70 20.96
C SER A 26 17.53 -6.53 19.43
N THR A 27 17.98 -7.55 18.68
CA THR A 27 17.92 -7.52 17.20
C THR A 27 16.47 -7.35 16.70
N THR A 28 15.50 -7.91 17.43
CA THR A 28 14.07 -7.84 17.11
C THR A 28 13.51 -6.42 17.28
N GLU A 29 13.85 -5.73 18.36
CA GLU A 29 13.45 -4.33 18.57
C GLU A 29 14.00 -3.43 17.46
N THR A 30 15.28 -3.58 17.13
CA THR A 30 15.94 -2.77 16.10
C THR A 30 15.26 -2.93 14.74
N LEU A 31 14.89 -4.16 14.38
CA LEU A 31 14.16 -4.45 13.14
C LEU A 31 12.77 -3.80 13.13
N LEU A 32 12.03 -3.90 14.23
CA LEU A 32 10.72 -3.27 14.39
C LEU A 32 10.78 -1.74 14.27
N PHE A 33 11.79 -1.11 14.87
CA PHE A 33 12.04 0.31 14.69
C PHE A 33 12.26 0.70 13.22
N LEU A 34 13.12 -0.03 12.51
CA LEU A 34 13.40 0.22 11.09
C LEU A 34 12.14 0.04 10.23
N CYS A 35 11.32 -0.98 10.52
CA CYS A 35 10.03 -1.18 9.86
C CYS A 35 9.06 -0.01 10.10
N ASN A 36 8.99 0.51 11.32
CA ASN A 36 8.12 1.66 11.65
C ASN A 36 8.60 2.96 11.00
N ILE A 37 9.90 3.23 11.04
CA ILE A 37 10.50 4.40 10.39
C ILE A 37 10.31 4.34 8.88
N SER A 38 10.59 3.20 8.25
CA SER A 38 10.41 3.04 6.80
C SER A 38 8.96 3.21 6.37
N SER A 39 8.00 2.63 7.12
CA SER A 39 6.58 2.83 6.89
C SER A 39 6.15 4.29 7.06
N GLY A 40 6.63 4.96 8.12
CA GLY A 40 6.39 6.39 8.35
C GLY A 40 6.93 7.27 7.22
N LEU A 41 8.16 7.02 6.76
CA LEU A 41 8.76 7.74 5.64
C LEU A 41 7.98 7.55 4.33
N LEU A 42 7.47 6.35 4.06
CA LEU A 42 6.61 6.09 2.90
C LEU A 42 5.31 6.90 2.98
N LEU A 43 4.71 7.04 4.17
CA LEU A 43 3.53 7.89 4.37
C LEU A 43 3.84 9.37 4.20
N VAL A 44 4.97 9.85 4.73
CA VAL A 44 5.43 11.24 4.52
C VAL A 44 5.67 11.50 3.03
N PHE A 45 6.31 10.57 2.33
CA PHE A 45 6.49 10.65 0.88
C PHE A 45 5.15 10.72 0.16
N ALA A 46 4.21 9.83 0.45
CA ALA A 46 2.87 9.84 -0.14
C ALA A 46 2.13 11.16 0.12
N ALA A 47 2.17 11.67 1.36
CA ALA A 47 1.53 12.92 1.76
C ALA A 47 2.12 14.15 1.04
N THR A 48 3.45 14.27 1.00
CA THR A 48 4.12 15.38 0.32
C THR A 48 3.87 15.36 -1.18
N TYR A 49 3.88 14.17 -1.78
CA TYR A 49 3.63 14.00 -3.20
C TYR A 49 2.19 14.30 -3.59
N ASN A 50 1.22 13.87 -2.75
CA ASN A 50 -0.18 14.24 -2.87
C ASN A 50 -0.35 15.78 -2.87
N ILE A 51 0.24 16.49 -1.89
CA ILE A 51 0.16 17.96 -1.84
C ILE A 51 0.76 18.60 -3.11
N LYS A 52 1.90 18.09 -3.59
CA LYS A 52 2.55 18.60 -4.82
C LYS A 52 1.67 18.41 -6.05
N ILE A 53 1.07 17.22 -6.22
CA ILE A 53 0.16 16.94 -7.34
C ILE A 53 -1.09 17.80 -7.25
N SER A 54 -1.74 17.87 -6.09
CA SER A 54 -2.97 18.65 -5.90
C SER A 54 -2.75 20.14 -6.18
N ARG A 55 -1.60 20.72 -5.78
CA ARG A 55 -1.24 22.11 -6.12
C ARG A 55 -0.95 22.31 -7.60
N ALA A 56 -0.34 21.32 -8.27
CA ALA A 56 -0.09 21.42 -9.70
C ALA A 56 -1.39 21.37 -10.49
N LEU A 57 -2.30 20.45 -10.13
CA LEU A 57 -3.61 20.31 -10.76
C LEU A 57 -4.49 21.56 -10.58
N SER A 58 -4.36 22.30 -9.46
CA SER A 58 -5.11 23.55 -9.27
C SER A 58 -4.63 24.71 -10.17
N HIS A 59 -3.49 24.56 -10.86
CA HIS A 59 -2.93 25.55 -11.78
C HIS A 59 -2.86 25.01 -13.22
N SER A 60 -3.86 24.20 -13.62
CA SER A 60 -3.90 23.57 -14.95
C SER A 60 -3.80 24.64 -16.06
N PRO A 61 -2.87 24.49 -17.02
CA PRO A 61 -2.82 25.37 -18.18
C PRO A 61 -4.00 25.10 -19.10
N THR A 62 -4.59 26.18 -19.64
CA THR A 62 -5.74 26.11 -20.58
C THR A 62 -5.33 25.50 -21.93
N ASP A 63 -4.06 25.66 -22.31
CA ASP A 63 -3.47 25.03 -23.50
C ASP A 63 -2.84 23.68 -23.12
N ASN A 64 -3.18 22.61 -23.85
CA ASN A 64 -2.67 21.23 -23.68
C ASN A 64 -3.11 20.50 -22.40
N GLU A 65 -4.30 20.84 -21.89
CA GLU A 65 -4.94 20.27 -20.70
C GLU A 65 -4.92 18.72 -20.67
N ASP A 66 -5.26 18.06 -21.78
CA ASP A 66 -5.25 16.58 -21.87
C ASP A 66 -3.88 15.97 -21.56
N THR A 67 -2.81 16.52 -22.16
CA THR A 67 -1.45 16.01 -21.95
C THR A 67 -0.94 16.28 -20.54
N PHE A 68 -1.42 17.36 -19.93
CA PHE A 68 -1.12 17.74 -18.56
C PHE A 68 -1.77 16.76 -17.58
N PHE A 69 -3.06 16.46 -17.75
CA PHE A 69 -3.77 15.47 -16.93
C PHE A 69 -3.19 14.07 -17.09
N ASP A 70 -2.92 13.60 -18.31
CA ASP A 70 -2.28 12.31 -18.58
C ASP A 70 -0.94 12.14 -17.84
N PHE A 71 -0.14 13.22 -17.79
CA PHE A 71 1.15 13.23 -17.10
C PHE A 71 0.98 13.08 -15.59
N PHE A 72 0.06 13.84 -14.99
CA PHE A 72 -0.18 13.82 -13.55
C PHE A 72 -0.90 12.55 -13.09
N GLU A 73 -1.78 12.00 -13.92
CA GLU A 73 -2.48 10.73 -13.67
C GLU A 73 -1.48 9.59 -13.49
N ARG A 74 -0.53 9.43 -14.42
CA ARG A 74 0.53 8.41 -14.31
C ARG A 74 1.39 8.58 -13.07
N LYS A 75 1.58 9.84 -12.65
CA LYS A 75 2.41 10.22 -11.52
C LYS A 75 1.68 9.96 -10.21
N TYR A 76 0.36 10.12 -10.20
CA TYR A 76 -0.51 9.90 -9.06
C TYR A 76 -0.47 8.45 -8.56
N TYR A 77 -0.38 7.45 -9.43
CA TYR A 77 -0.25 6.02 -9.04
C TYR A 77 0.95 5.68 -8.13
N ARG A 78 1.92 6.60 -7.97
CA ARG A 78 2.99 6.44 -6.97
C ARG A 78 2.49 6.57 -5.53
N ILE A 79 1.44 7.38 -5.31
CA ILE A 79 0.85 7.63 -3.99
C ILE A 79 0.21 6.36 -3.41
N PRO A 80 -0.78 5.71 -4.06
CA PRO A 80 -1.40 4.51 -3.54
C PRO A 80 -0.39 3.38 -3.37
N ASN A 81 0.59 3.25 -4.26
CA ASN A 81 1.62 2.23 -4.13
C ASN A 81 2.48 2.43 -2.85
N SER A 82 2.87 3.67 -2.54
CA SER A 82 3.59 3.98 -1.30
C SER A 82 2.74 3.74 -0.05
N ILE A 83 1.44 4.09 -0.08
CA ILE A 83 0.50 3.87 1.03
C ILE A 83 0.31 2.37 1.30
N ILE A 84 0.10 1.58 0.25
CA ILE A 84 -0.08 0.12 0.33
C ILE A 84 1.19 -0.55 0.85
N THR A 85 2.35 -0.13 0.37
CA THR A 85 3.64 -0.67 0.84
C THR A 85 3.82 -0.38 2.34
N ALA A 86 3.52 0.84 2.79
CA ALA A 86 3.55 1.20 4.21
C ALA A 86 2.55 0.37 5.04
N LEU A 87 1.35 0.14 4.52
CA LEU A 87 0.32 -0.67 5.18
C LEU A 87 0.79 -2.11 5.41
N VAL A 88 1.36 -2.75 4.39
CA VAL A 88 1.82 -4.15 4.51
C VAL A 88 3.00 -4.26 5.48
N ILE A 89 3.99 -3.35 5.39
CA ILE A 89 5.13 -3.35 6.32
C ILE A 89 4.64 -3.14 7.76
N ALA A 90 3.77 -2.16 8.00
CA ALA A 90 3.20 -1.89 9.32
C ALA A 90 2.38 -3.07 9.87
N PHE A 91 1.62 -3.74 9.01
CA PHE A 91 0.84 -4.92 9.38
C PHE A 91 1.73 -6.09 9.82
N ILE A 92 2.74 -6.44 9.02
CA ILE A 92 3.70 -7.50 9.37
C ILE A 92 4.50 -7.15 10.61
N SER A 93 4.94 -5.88 10.72
CA SER A 93 5.62 -5.34 11.91
C SER A 93 4.75 -5.53 13.16
N THR A 94 3.46 -5.18 13.08
CA THR A 94 2.51 -5.35 14.20
C THR A 94 2.41 -6.81 14.64
N VAL A 95 2.25 -7.72 13.68
CA VAL A 95 2.10 -9.16 13.98
C VAL A 95 3.36 -9.73 14.63
N ILE A 96 4.54 -9.45 14.05
CA ILE A 96 5.82 -9.93 14.59
C ILE A 96 6.09 -9.29 15.96
N GLY A 97 5.86 -7.98 16.09
CA GLY A 97 5.98 -7.27 17.36
C GLY A 97 5.04 -7.82 18.43
N PHE A 98 3.83 -8.22 18.07
CA PHE A 98 2.90 -8.85 19.01
C PHE A 98 3.37 -10.24 19.47
N ILE A 99 4.07 -10.99 18.61
CA ILE A 99 4.63 -12.30 18.98
C ILE A 99 5.78 -12.15 19.97
N PHE A 100 6.72 -11.23 19.71
CA PHE A 100 7.96 -11.14 20.49
C PHE A 100 8.00 -10.06 21.56
N LEU A 101 7.41 -8.89 21.32
CA LEU A 101 7.64 -7.68 22.13
C LEU A 101 6.39 -7.18 22.89
N ARG A 102 5.30 -7.96 22.92
CA ARG A 102 4.06 -7.50 23.57
C ARG A 102 4.22 -7.25 25.07
N GLU A 103 5.11 -7.98 25.74
CA GLU A 103 5.32 -7.90 27.19
C GLU A 103 6.43 -6.90 27.53
N GLU A 104 7.53 -6.91 26.76
CA GLU A 104 8.70 -6.07 27.00
C GLU A 104 8.52 -4.64 26.48
N HIS A 105 8.03 -4.49 25.24
CA HIS A 105 7.93 -3.20 24.56
C HIS A 105 6.60 -3.01 23.81
N PRO A 106 5.45 -3.04 24.50
CA PRO A 106 4.12 -2.92 23.87
C PRO A 106 3.93 -1.61 23.10
N GLN A 107 4.66 -0.54 23.48
CA GLN A 107 4.60 0.76 22.81
C GLN A 107 5.07 0.68 21.34
N LEU A 108 6.04 -0.18 21.03
CA LEU A 108 6.54 -0.36 19.65
C LEU A 108 5.52 -1.08 18.78
N VAL A 109 4.89 -2.10 19.34
CA VAL A 109 3.81 -2.84 18.69
C VAL A 109 2.63 -1.90 18.41
N LEU A 110 2.25 -1.09 19.40
CA LEU A 110 1.19 -0.10 19.27
C LEU A 110 1.49 0.93 18.18
N THR A 111 2.73 1.41 18.09
CA THR A 111 3.16 2.35 17.04
C THR A 111 2.99 1.75 15.65
N SER A 112 3.43 0.50 15.47
CA SER A 112 3.25 -0.26 14.22
C SER A 112 1.77 -0.36 13.85
N PHE A 113 0.92 -0.67 14.83
CA PHE A 113 -0.52 -0.79 14.64
C PHE A 113 -1.17 0.53 14.23
N ILE A 114 -0.80 1.64 14.88
CA ILE A 114 -1.29 2.99 14.54
C ILE A 114 -0.88 3.37 13.12
N ILE A 115 0.37 3.11 12.71
CA ILE A 115 0.82 3.32 11.33
C ILE A 115 -0.04 2.51 10.35
N GLY A 116 -0.35 1.27 10.69
CA GLY A 116 -1.23 0.40 9.91
C GLY A 116 -2.63 1.01 9.73
N ILE A 117 -3.26 1.46 10.81
CA ILE A 117 -4.58 2.12 10.76
C ILE A 117 -4.54 3.38 9.90
N VAL A 118 -3.54 4.24 10.09
CA VAL A 118 -3.40 5.47 9.30
C VAL A 118 -3.24 5.11 7.81
N SER A 119 -2.41 4.13 7.48
CA SER A 119 -2.22 3.68 6.09
C SER A 119 -3.51 3.13 5.48
N LEU A 120 -4.30 2.38 6.26
CA LEU A 120 -5.60 1.84 5.83
C LEU A 120 -6.59 2.96 5.51
N LEU A 121 -6.77 3.92 6.42
CA LEU A 121 -7.66 5.07 6.24
C LEU A 121 -7.27 5.91 5.00
N LEU A 122 -5.97 6.03 4.74
CA LEU A 122 -5.44 6.71 3.56
C LEU A 122 -5.75 5.97 2.27
N SER A 123 -5.59 4.65 2.27
CA SER A 123 -5.93 3.83 1.11
C SER A 123 -7.42 3.95 0.73
N MET A 124 -8.31 4.15 1.71
CA MET A 124 -9.75 4.34 1.44
C MET A 124 -10.08 5.76 0.96
N SER A 125 -9.35 6.76 1.45
CA SER A 125 -9.56 8.18 1.11
C SER A 125 -9.15 8.53 -0.32
N ASP A 126 -8.32 7.70 -0.95
CA ASP A 126 -7.87 7.87 -2.34
C ASP A 126 -9.03 7.88 -3.35
N SER A 127 -10.18 7.28 -2.99
CA SER A 127 -11.41 7.29 -3.79
C SER A 127 -11.94 8.70 -4.14
N LYS A 128 -11.69 9.71 -3.29
CA LYS A 128 -12.08 11.11 -3.54
C LYS A 128 -11.14 11.83 -4.49
N MET A 129 -9.91 11.35 -4.63
CA MET A 129 -8.92 11.98 -5.48
C MET A 129 -8.93 11.37 -6.89
N THR A 130 -9.34 10.10 -7.01
CA THR A 130 -9.75 9.52 -8.30
C THR A 130 -10.90 10.29 -8.95
N SER A 131 -11.89 10.81 -8.21
CA SER A 131 -12.95 11.63 -8.84
C SER A 131 -12.48 13.00 -9.33
N ILE A 132 -11.39 13.54 -8.79
CA ILE A 132 -10.82 14.84 -9.22
C ILE A 132 -9.91 14.65 -10.44
N ILE A 133 -9.14 13.56 -10.47
CA ILE A 133 -8.22 13.24 -11.57
C ILE A 133 -8.96 12.62 -12.75
N PHE A 134 -10.09 11.96 -12.50
CA PHE A 134 -10.93 11.30 -13.51
C PHE A 134 -12.39 11.78 -13.47
N PRO A 135 -12.68 13.05 -13.80
CA PRO A 135 -14.05 13.56 -13.80
C PRO A 135 -14.94 12.86 -14.84
N ASN A 136 -14.34 12.33 -15.92
CA ASN A 136 -15.02 11.66 -17.03
C ASN A 136 -14.58 10.19 -17.21
N TYR A 137 -14.20 9.48 -16.14
CA TYR A 137 -13.69 8.10 -16.26
C TYR A 137 -14.67 7.22 -17.08
N SER A 138 -14.28 6.94 -18.31
CA SER A 138 -14.82 5.89 -19.15
C SER A 138 -13.72 4.82 -19.25
N PRO A 139 -14.05 3.55 -19.03
CA PRO A 139 -13.05 2.49 -18.99
C PRO A 139 -12.22 2.47 -20.29
N PRO A 140 -10.91 2.21 -20.22
CA PRO A 140 -10.06 2.23 -21.40
C PRO A 140 -10.57 1.25 -22.45
N VAL A 141 -10.82 1.76 -23.67
CA VAL A 141 -11.09 0.94 -24.85
C VAL A 141 -9.77 0.24 -25.23
N PRO A 142 -9.73 -1.10 -25.31
CA PRO A 142 -8.49 -1.83 -25.46
C PRO A 142 -7.92 -1.62 -26.87
N ASN A 143 -6.81 -0.90 -26.98
CA ASN A 143 -6.01 -0.84 -28.19
C ASN A 143 -4.65 -1.53 -27.94
N THR A 144 -4.32 -2.43 -28.86
CA THR A 144 -3.40 -3.57 -28.77
C THR A 144 -1.91 -3.23 -28.64
N LYS A 145 -1.16 -4.02 -27.83
CA LYS A 145 -0.02 -4.87 -28.26
C LYS A 145 0.66 -5.66 -27.10
N GLU A 146 0.59 -7.01 -27.24
CA GLU A 146 1.44 -8.11 -26.70
C GLU A 146 1.43 -8.47 -25.19
N PRO A 147 1.80 -9.72 -24.76
CA PRO A 147 1.60 -11.06 -25.33
C PRO A 147 0.92 -12.03 -24.31
N VAL A 148 -0.09 -11.57 -23.56
CA VAL A 148 -0.97 -12.41 -22.71
C VAL A 148 -2.43 -12.38 -23.23
N LEU A 149 -2.67 -11.62 -24.30
CA LEU A 149 -4.01 -11.27 -24.78
C LEU A 149 -4.64 -12.30 -25.73
N ASP A 150 -3.88 -13.26 -26.26
CA ASP A 150 -4.38 -14.14 -27.33
C ASP A 150 -5.49 -15.09 -26.86
N SER A 151 -5.55 -15.43 -25.57
CA SER A 151 -6.65 -16.21 -24.99
C SER A 151 -7.82 -15.33 -24.52
N LEU A 152 -7.56 -14.10 -24.08
CA LEU A 152 -8.60 -13.16 -23.63
C LEU A 152 -9.40 -12.56 -24.79
N ASN A 153 -8.76 -12.43 -25.97
CA ASN A 153 -9.35 -11.91 -27.19
C ASN A 153 -10.36 -12.86 -27.85
N ILE A 154 -10.41 -14.13 -27.41
CA ILE A 154 -11.39 -15.13 -27.87
C ILE A 154 -12.78 -14.88 -27.27
N TYR A 155 -12.83 -14.25 -26.09
CA TYR A 155 -14.07 -13.97 -25.37
C TYR A 155 -14.74 -12.69 -25.90
N ASP A 156 -16.06 -12.72 -26.02
CA ASP A 156 -16.86 -11.52 -26.26
C ASP A 156 -16.76 -10.55 -25.06
N ASP A 157 -17.03 -9.26 -25.27
CA ASP A 157 -16.85 -8.21 -24.28
C ASP A 157 -17.72 -8.41 -23.03
N GLY A 158 -18.91 -9.01 -23.19
CA GLY A 158 -19.73 -9.44 -22.05
C GLY A 158 -19.07 -10.55 -21.22
N GLN A 159 -18.42 -11.51 -21.87
CA GLN A 159 -17.70 -12.60 -21.21
C GLN A 159 -16.43 -12.08 -20.53
N LYS A 160 -15.70 -11.14 -21.16
CA LYS A 160 -14.56 -10.44 -20.53
C LYS A 160 -14.99 -9.70 -19.27
N TYR A 161 -16.13 -9.01 -19.27
CA TYR A 161 -16.64 -8.31 -18.09
C TYR A 161 -16.92 -9.27 -16.93
N VAL A 162 -17.61 -10.38 -17.19
CA VAL A 162 -17.91 -11.40 -16.17
C VAL A 162 -16.63 -12.03 -15.63
N LEU A 163 -15.67 -12.34 -16.51
CA LEU A 163 -14.37 -12.89 -16.13
C LEU A 163 -13.59 -11.93 -15.24
N LEU A 164 -13.50 -10.65 -15.64
CA LEU A 164 -12.77 -9.62 -14.89
C LEU A 164 -13.41 -9.38 -13.51
N LYS A 165 -14.74 -9.31 -13.44
CA LYS A 165 -15.47 -9.17 -12.18
C LYS A 165 -15.21 -10.36 -11.24
N SER A 166 -15.15 -11.57 -11.78
CA SER A 166 -14.88 -12.78 -11.01
C SER A 166 -13.43 -12.82 -10.53
N LEU A 167 -12.48 -12.44 -11.38
CA LEU A 167 -11.06 -12.35 -11.02
C LEU A 167 -10.81 -11.29 -9.95
N TYR A 168 -11.48 -10.14 -10.03
CA TYR A 168 -11.43 -9.10 -9.00
C TYR A 168 -11.94 -9.64 -7.65
N LYS A 169 -13.09 -10.33 -7.63
CA LYS A 169 -13.60 -10.95 -6.39
C LYS A 169 -12.64 -12.00 -5.83
N LEU A 170 -12.08 -12.85 -6.68
CA LEU A 170 -11.12 -13.89 -6.29
C LEU A 170 -9.86 -13.27 -5.70
N TYR A 171 -9.35 -12.21 -6.31
CA TYR A 171 -8.20 -11.46 -5.82
C TYR A 171 -8.43 -10.95 -4.39
N PHE A 172 -9.55 -10.27 -4.13
CA PHE A 172 -9.88 -9.79 -2.78
C PHE A 172 -10.07 -10.94 -1.78
N LEU A 173 -10.67 -12.05 -2.21
CA LEU A 173 -10.81 -13.23 -1.37
C LEU A 173 -9.44 -13.82 -0.97
N ILE A 174 -8.50 -13.91 -1.91
CA ILE A 174 -7.13 -14.41 -1.64
C ILE A 174 -6.41 -13.47 -0.66
N ILE A 175 -6.46 -12.16 -0.88
CA ILE A 175 -5.87 -11.19 0.04
C ILE A 175 -6.47 -11.32 1.45
N PHE A 176 -7.79 -11.43 1.55
CA PHE A 176 -8.47 -11.63 2.83
C PHE A 176 -8.03 -12.93 3.53
N LEU A 177 -7.93 -14.03 2.78
CA LEU A 177 -7.52 -15.32 3.32
C LEU A 177 -6.06 -15.30 3.80
N LEU A 178 -5.16 -14.61 3.09
CA LEU A 178 -3.77 -14.43 3.52
C LEU A 178 -3.67 -13.61 4.82
N VAL A 179 -4.49 -12.56 4.96
CA VAL A 179 -4.58 -11.77 6.21
C VAL A 179 -5.08 -12.65 7.37
N LEU A 180 -6.14 -13.43 7.16
CA LEU A 180 -6.67 -14.35 8.15
C LEU A 180 -5.63 -15.40 8.53
N LEU A 181 -4.91 -15.96 7.56
CA LEU A 181 -3.85 -16.93 7.79
C LEU A 181 -2.71 -16.35 8.64
N ILE A 182 -2.29 -15.10 8.41
CA ILE A 182 -1.30 -14.42 9.24
C ILE A 182 -1.79 -14.29 10.68
N PHE A 183 -3.04 -13.87 10.90
CA PHE A 183 -3.61 -13.82 12.25
C PHE A 183 -3.67 -15.22 12.89
N GLY A 184 -4.07 -16.24 12.14
CA GLY A 184 -4.07 -17.63 12.62
C GLY A 184 -2.69 -18.09 13.06
N LEU A 185 -1.65 -17.82 12.25
CA LEU A 185 -0.26 -18.13 12.59
C LEU A 185 0.26 -17.33 13.78
N MET A 186 -0.15 -16.06 13.92
CA MET A 186 0.16 -15.23 15.08
C MET A 186 -0.38 -15.86 16.36
N TYR A 187 -1.68 -16.18 16.41
CA TYR A 187 -2.29 -16.81 17.58
C TYR A 187 -1.69 -18.19 17.86
N TYR A 188 -1.48 -19.01 16.82
CA TYR A 188 -0.84 -20.31 16.98
C TYR A 188 0.57 -20.17 17.57
N SER A 189 1.37 -19.22 17.07
CA SER A 189 2.74 -18.99 17.56
C SER A 189 2.74 -18.56 19.03
N VAL A 190 1.82 -17.66 19.40
CA VAL A 190 1.66 -17.18 20.78
C VAL A 190 1.24 -18.30 21.73
N LEU A 191 0.27 -19.14 21.34
CA LEU A 191 -0.30 -20.15 22.22
C LEU A 191 0.57 -21.41 22.34
N SER A 192 1.22 -21.82 21.25
CA SER A 192 2.05 -23.03 21.21
C SER A 192 3.51 -22.79 21.59
N GLY A 193 3.96 -21.52 21.60
CA GLY A 193 5.38 -21.16 21.73
C GLY A 193 6.22 -21.48 20.49
N ASN A 194 5.64 -22.11 19.45
CA ASN A 194 6.34 -22.41 18.22
C ASN A 194 6.52 -21.16 17.36
N ASN A 195 7.73 -20.92 16.89
CA ASN A 195 8.04 -19.77 16.06
C ASN A 195 7.48 -19.94 14.63
N GLN A 196 6.52 -19.10 14.23
CA GLN A 196 5.96 -19.05 12.87
C GLN A 196 6.39 -17.80 12.07
N THR A 197 7.38 -17.05 12.55
CA THR A 197 7.79 -15.77 11.98
C THR A 197 8.24 -15.87 10.53
N VAL A 198 8.96 -16.94 10.14
CA VAL A 198 9.39 -17.14 8.75
C VAL A 198 8.18 -17.26 7.81
N SER A 199 7.17 -18.04 8.19
CA SER A 199 5.93 -18.19 7.43
C SER A 199 5.18 -16.86 7.31
N ILE A 200 5.08 -16.11 8.41
CA ILE A 200 4.42 -14.79 8.44
C ILE A 200 5.14 -13.80 7.51
N ILE A 201 6.47 -13.76 7.53
CA ILE A 201 7.26 -12.92 6.61
C ILE A 201 7.02 -13.34 5.16
N GLY A 202 7.05 -14.64 4.86
CA GLY A 202 6.79 -15.17 3.51
C GLY A 202 5.42 -14.76 2.98
N ILE A 203 4.36 -14.91 3.79
CA ILE A 203 3.01 -14.48 3.43
C ILE A 203 2.96 -12.95 3.28
N GLY A 204 3.66 -12.20 4.13
CA GLY A 204 3.79 -10.75 4.03
C GLY A 204 4.42 -10.28 2.72
N VAL A 205 5.46 -10.96 2.24
CA VAL A 205 6.07 -10.69 0.93
C VAL A 205 5.09 -10.97 -0.21
N ILE A 206 4.33 -12.08 -0.13
CA ILE A 206 3.29 -12.40 -1.12
C ILE A 206 2.21 -11.31 -1.15
N LEU A 207 1.75 -10.85 0.02
CA LEU A 207 0.79 -9.75 0.14
C LEU A 207 1.32 -8.47 -0.49
N LEU A 208 2.57 -8.11 -0.17
CA LEU A 208 3.22 -6.91 -0.70
C LEU A 208 3.30 -6.95 -2.23
N ILE A 209 3.81 -8.05 -2.79
CA ILE A 209 3.93 -8.23 -4.24
C ILE A 209 2.56 -8.17 -4.89
N SER A 210 1.56 -8.90 -4.35
CA SER A 210 0.22 -8.97 -4.93
C SER A 210 -0.46 -7.60 -4.96
N LEU A 211 -0.42 -6.85 -3.85
CA LEU A 211 -1.03 -5.53 -3.74
C LEU A 211 -0.30 -4.49 -4.60
N THR A 212 1.03 -4.49 -4.62
CA THR A 212 1.83 -3.58 -5.44
C THR A 212 1.66 -3.84 -6.94
N ILE A 213 1.64 -5.10 -7.38
CA ILE A 213 1.38 -5.45 -8.78
C ILE A 213 -0.02 -5.01 -9.17
N PHE A 214 -1.02 -5.29 -8.34
CA PHE A 214 -2.40 -4.89 -8.60
C PHE A 214 -2.50 -3.37 -8.80
N THR A 215 -1.98 -2.57 -7.85
CA THR A 215 -2.00 -1.11 -7.94
C THR A 215 -1.20 -0.57 -9.12
N SER A 216 -0.05 -1.18 -9.43
CA SER A 216 0.78 -0.76 -10.56
C SER A 216 0.15 -1.11 -11.91
N SER A 217 -0.63 -2.19 -11.97
CA SER A 217 -1.32 -2.62 -13.20
C SER A 217 -2.51 -1.72 -13.56
N LEU A 218 -3.04 -0.97 -12.60
CA LEU A 218 -4.07 0.05 -12.86
C LEU A 218 -3.50 1.30 -13.54
N LYS A 219 -2.18 1.48 -13.54
CA LYS A 219 -1.53 2.64 -14.17
C LYS A 219 -1.67 2.56 -15.70
N PRO A 220 -2.15 3.62 -16.39
CA PRO A 220 -2.25 3.63 -17.84
C PRO A 220 -0.90 3.44 -18.51
N GLN A 221 -0.86 2.60 -19.54
CA GLN A 221 0.32 2.46 -20.40
C GLN A 221 0.49 3.68 -21.32
N LYS A 222 1.71 4.00 -21.74
CA LYS A 222 1.97 5.10 -22.68
C LYS A 222 1.31 4.75 -24.01
N THR A 223 0.18 5.38 -24.33
CA THR A 223 -0.31 5.44 -25.70
C THR A 223 0.65 6.32 -26.48
N ILE A 224 1.62 5.69 -27.15
CA ILE A 224 2.41 6.36 -28.18
C ILE A 224 1.41 6.65 -29.30
N LYS A 225 0.88 7.87 -29.34
CA LYS A 225 0.21 8.37 -30.55
C LYS A 225 1.26 8.30 -31.66
N LYS A 226 1.07 7.37 -32.59
CA LYS A 226 1.76 7.37 -33.89
C LYS A 226 1.10 8.39 -34.80
#